data_AF-A0A9P6TCR3-F1
#
_entry.id   AF-A0A9P6TCR3-F1
#
_cell.length_a   1.000
_cell.length_b   1.000
_cell.length_c   1.000
_cell.angle_alpha   90.00
_cell.angle_beta   90.00
_cell.angle_gamma   90.00
#
_symmetry.space_group_name_H-M   'P 1'
#
loop_
_entity.id
_entity.type
_entity.pdbx_description
1 polymer ?
#
loop_
_entity_poly.entity_id
_entity_poly.type
_entity_poly.pdbx_seq_one_letter_code
_entity_poly.pdbx_strand_id
1 'polypeptide(L)' 'DHLFSLFNACLRMGYFPCPWYLVITLIIHKAGKTDYSEPESYHPIALLNCIGKVFGKTITGQVT' A
#
# COMPACT_ATOMS: atom_id res chain seq x y z
N ASP A 1 20.17 -8.62 5.19
CA ASP A 1 20.13 -10.01 4.67
C ASP A 1 18.77 -10.70 4.76
N HIS A 2 18.09 -10.69 5.92
CA HIS A 2 16.80 -11.39 6.08
C HIS A 2 15.67 -10.90 5.18
N LEU A 3 15.42 -9.58 5.10
CA LEU A 3 14.36 -9.03 4.22
C LEU A 3 14.63 -9.28 2.73
N PHE A 4 15.88 -9.17 2.31
CA PHE A 4 16.28 -9.45 0.92
C PHE A 4 16.01 -10.91 0.56
N SER A 5 16.40 -11.84 1.43
CA SER A 5 16.15 -13.28 1.24
C SER A 5 14.65 -13.59 1.19
N LEU A 6 13.88 -12.97 2.07
CA LEU A 6 12.43 -13.11 2.12
C LEU A 6 11.75 -12.58 0.85
N PHE A 7 12.11 -11.37 0.40
CA PHE A 7 11.56 -10.79 -0.83
C PHE A 7 11.90 -11.63 -2.04
N ASN A 8 13.14 -12.11 -2.17
CA ASN A 8 13.53 -13.00 -3.26
C ASN A 8 12.76 -14.33 -3.22
N ALA A 9 12.51 -14.89 -2.05
CA ALA A 9 11.68 -16.08 -1.93
C ALA A 9 10.24 -15.81 -2.40
N CYS A 10 9.63 -14.71 -1.95
CA CYS A 10 8.31 -14.28 -2.39
C CYS A 10 8.24 -14.09 -3.92
N LEU A 11 9.23 -13.41 -4.52
CA LEU A 11 9.32 -13.20 -5.97
C LEU A 11 9.44 -14.52 -6.73
N ARG A 12 10.34 -15.42 -6.30
CA ARG A 12 10.52 -16.74 -6.91
C ARG A 12 9.25 -17.60 -6.86
N MET A 13 8.45 -17.45 -5.81
CA MET A 13 7.18 -18.15 -5.65
C MET A 13 6.00 -17.45 -6.32
N GLY A 14 6.16 -16.23 -6.83
CA GLY A 14 5.05 -15.40 -7.30
C GLY A 14 4.04 -15.08 -6.19
N TYR A 15 4.48 -15.04 -4.92
CA TYR A 15 3.62 -14.92 -3.75
C TYR A 15 3.71 -13.53 -3.13
N PHE A 16 2.56 -12.89 -2.93
CA PHE A 16 2.44 -11.66 -2.15
C PHE A 16 1.75 -11.97 -0.81
N PRO A 17 2.46 -11.92 0.33
CA PRO A 17 1.89 -12.25 1.63
C PRO A 17 0.67 -11.42 1.99
N CYS A 18 -0.38 -12.09 2.51
CA CYS A 18 -1.62 -11.44 2.91
C CYS A 18 -1.47 -10.25 3.86
N PRO A 19 -0.69 -10.36 4.94
CA PRO A 19 -0.49 -9.24 5.85
C PRO A 19 0.12 -8.01 5.18
N TRP A 20 0.82 -8.16 4.05
CA TRP A 20 1.49 -7.09 3.33
C TRP A 20 0.57 -6.32 2.39
N TYR A 21 -0.57 -6.90 1.98
CA TYR A 21 -1.56 -6.22 1.13
C TYR A 21 -2.72 -5.65 1.96
N LEU A 22 -2.78 -5.98 3.25
CA LEU A 22 -3.75 -5.42 4.16
C LEU A 22 -3.50 -3.92 4.34
N VAL A 23 -4.55 -3.12 4.15
CA VAL A 23 -4.51 -1.66 4.27
C VAL A 23 -5.46 -1.18 5.34
N ILE A 24 -5.06 -0.09 6.00
CA ILE A 24 -5.97 0.71 6.82
C ILE A 24 -6.37 1.92 5.98
N THR A 25 -7.65 2.06 5.66
CA THR A 25 -8.15 3.21 4.91
C THR A 25 -8.54 4.31 5.88
N LEU A 26 -7.78 5.40 5.89
CA LEU A 26 -8.11 6.62 6.63
C LEU A 26 -8.83 7.61 5.69
N ILE A 27 -9.93 8.17 6.16
CA ILE A 27 -10.71 9.16 5.43
C ILE A 27 -10.32 10.56 5.94
N ILE A 28 -9.81 11.42 5.06
CA ILE A 28 -9.40 12.80 5.39
C ILE A 28 -10.29 13.80 4.66
N HIS A 29 -10.66 14.90 5.32
CA HIS A 29 -11.48 15.96 4.73
C HIS A 29 -10.71 16.74 3.65
N LYS A 30 -11.37 17.06 2.53
CA LYS A 30 -10.83 17.99 1.53
C LYS A 30 -10.92 19.43 2.03
N ALA A 31 -9.81 20.16 2.02
CA ALA A 31 -9.82 21.59 2.32
C ALA A 31 -10.73 22.36 1.33
N GLY A 32 -11.45 23.36 1.84
CA GLY A 32 -12.31 24.22 1.02
C GLY A 32 -13.68 23.64 0.64
N LYS A 33 -14.03 22.44 1.13
CA LYS A 33 -15.40 21.92 1.02
C LYS A 33 -16.24 22.40 2.21
N THR A 34 -17.45 22.89 1.91
CA THR A 34 -18.43 23.36 2.88
C THR A 34 -19.43 22.27 3.28
N ASP A 35 -19.67 21.31 2.39
CA ASP A 35 -20.56 20.17 2.60
C ASP A 35 -19.75 18.86 2.56
N TYR A 36 -19.92 18.05 3.60
CA TYR A 36 -19.26 16.74 3.79
C TYR A 36 -20.26 15.59 3.84
N SER A 37 -21.51 15.82 3.41
CA SER A 37 -22.48 14.74 3.19
C SER A 37 -22.10 13.89 1.95
N GLU A 38 -21.44 14.50 0.98
CA GLU A 38 -21.02 13.85 -0.26
C GLU A 38 -19.65 13.16 -0.14
N PRO A 39 -19.49 11.93 -0.65
CA PRO A 39 -18.21 11.19 -0.61
C PRO A 39 -17.08 11.91 -1.36
N GLU A 40 -17.42 12.76 -2.33
CA GLU A 40 -16.44 13.55 -3.08
C GLU A 40 -15.72 14.61 -2.23
N SER A 41 -16.21 14.93 -1.03
CA SER A 41 -15.58 15.87 -0.11
C SER A 41 -14.45 15.27 0.73
N TYR A 42 -14.07 14.03 0.45
CA TYR A 42 -13.04 13.30 1.18
C TYR A 42 -11.88 12.81 0.30
N HIS A 43 -10.72 12.67 0.92
CA HIS A 43 -9.55 11.98 0.41
C HIS A 43 -9.39 10.65 1.16
N PRO A 44 -9.74 9.51 0.55
CA PRO A 44 -9.38 8.22 1.11
C PRO A 44 -7.87 7.99 0.94
N ILE A 45 -7.19 7.61 2.02
CA ILE A 45 -5.78 7.21 2.02
C ILE A 45 -5.67 5.78 2.52
N ALA A 46 -5.19 4.88 1.66
CA ALA A 46 -4.87 3.52 2.03
C ALA A 46 -3.45 3.44 2.61
N LEU A 47 -3.34 3.15 3.90
CA LEU A 47 -2.08 2.95 4.60
C LEU A 47 -1.70 1.48 4.55
N LEU A 48 -0.71 1.17 3.72
CA LEU A 48 -0.06 -0.14 3.66
C LEU A 48 1.03 -0.23 4.73
N ASN A 49 1.29 -1.43 5.26
CA ASN A 49 2.43 -1.62 6.15
C ASN A 49 3.76 -1.36 5.43
N CYS A 50 4.81 -1.03 6.21
CA CYS A 50 6.11 -0.67 5.66
C CYS A 50 6.73 -1.78 4.80
N ILE A 51 6.59 -3.04 5.20
CA ILE A 51 7.18 -4.18 4.49
C ILE A 51 6.55 -4.34 3.11
N GLY A 52 5.21 -4.33 3.03
CA GLY A 52 4.47 -4.41 1.77
C GLY A 52 4.77 -3.23 0.85
N LYS A 53 4.95 -2.03 1.41
CA LYS A 53 5.29 -0.83 0.62
C LYS A 53 6.69 -0.93 0.01
N VAL A 54 7.67 -1.43 0.76
CA VAL A 54 9.02 -1.65 0.23
C VAL A 54 9.01 -2.80 -0.79
N PHE A 55 8.33 -3.90 -0.49
CA PHE A 55 8.24 -5.04 -1.40
C PHE A 55 7.59 -4.68 -2.73
N GLY A 56 6.49 -3.92 -2.71
CA GLY A 56 5.85 -3.39 -3.91
C GLY A 56 6.79 -2.53 -4.74
N LYS A 57 7.58 -1.65 -4.10
CA LYS A 57 8.62 -0.86 -4.80
C LYS A 57 9.67 -1.75 -5.46
N THR A 58 10.12 -2.81 -4.79
CA THR A 58 11.08 -3.77 -5.37
C THR A 58 10.50 -4.45 -6.61
N ILE A 59 9.24 -4.87 -6.57
CA ILE A 59 8.55 -5.47 -7.73
C ILE A 59 8.48 -4.47 -8.89
N THR A 60 8.02 -3.24 -8.64
CA THR A 60 7.90 -2.20 -9.68
C THR A 60 9.23 -1.92 -10.36
N GLY A 61 10.32 -1.87 -9.59
CA GLY A 61 11.67 -1.65 -10.11
C GLY A 61 12.26 -2.80 -10.93
N GLN A 62 11.66 -4.00 -10.91
CA GLN A 62 12.10 -5.14 -11.76
C GLN A 62 11.29 -5.28 -13.05
N VAL A 63 10.11 -4.67 -13.10
CA VAL A 63 9.19 -4.73 -14.26
C VAL A 63 9.39 -3.53 -15.21
N THR A 64 10.04 -2.46 -14.74
CA THR A 64 10.45 -1.30 -15.54
C THR A 64 11.87 -1.46 -16.04
#